data_AF-A0A1F5EA82-F1
#
_entry.id   AF-A0A1F5EA82-F1
#
_cell.length_a   1.000
_cell.length_b   1.000
_cell.length_c   1.000
_cell.angle_alpha   90.00
_cell.angle_beta   90.00
_cell.angle_gamma   90.00
#
_symmetry.space_group_name_H-M   'P 1'
#
loop_
_entity.id
_entity.type
_entity.pdbx_description
1 polymer ?
#
loop_
_entity_poly.entity_id
_entity_poly.type
_entity_poly.pdbx_seq_one_letter_code
_entity_poly.pdbx_strand_id
1 'polypeptide(L)'
;MVFKTVTPEMIEAFAEISGDRNRLHFDDVFAKKTLNGKCNGRIAHGALIFALLSGYIAHEFGDGTTVRKAECCFKLPFEPGDGAGFSHTIVASRTVGSAVLADVEVSVVRQRGGVEEVVGKTALVLLQPL
;
A
#
# COMPACT_ATOMS: atom_id res chain seq x y z
N MET A 1 -9.86 -10.84 5.21
CA MET A 1 -8.79 -9.96 4.71
C MET A 1 -7.49 -10.76 4.77
N VAL A 2 -6.68 -10.72 3.72
CA VAL A 2 -5.36 -11.36 3.71
C VAL A 2 -4.31 -10.29 3.96
N PHE A 3 -3.34 -10.57 4.84
CA PHE A 3 -2.24 -9.67 5.13
C PHE A 3 -0.96 -10.17 4.49
N LYS A 4 -0.21 -9.25 3.86
CA LYS A 4 1.15 -9.48 3.41
C LYS A 4 2.11 -8.88 4.43
N THR A 5 2.94 -9.71 5.06
CA THR A 5 3.99 -9.20 5.97
C THR A 5 5.01 -8.38 5.20
N VAL A 6 5.23 -7.15 5.65
CA VAL A 6 6.28 -6.25 5.17
C VAL A 6 7.60 -6.74 5.74
N THR A 7 8.54 -7.13 4.88
CA THR A 7 9.84 -7.67 5.31
C THR A 7 10.99 -6.72 4.97
N PRO A 8 12.14 -6.82 5.66
CA PRO A 8 13.35 -6.10 5.28
C PRO A 8 13.75 -6.28 3.82
N GLU A 9 13.59 -7.49 3.29
CA GLU A 9 13.96 -7.84 1.91
C GLU A 9 13.09 -7.11 0.90
N MET A 10 11.80 -6.89 1.20
CA MET A 10 10.93 -6.08 0.34
C MET A 10 11.35 -4.61 0.33
N ILE A 11 11.78 -4.07 1.47
CA ILE A 11 12.29 -2.69 1.58
C ILE A 11 13.55 -2.54 0.75
N GLU A 12 14.49 -3.49 0.85
CA GLU A 12 15.71 -3.48 0.04
C GLU A 12 15.39 -3.63 -1.44
N ALA A 13 14.56 -4.61 -1.82
CA ALA A 13 14.17 -4.84 -3.21
C ALA A 13 13.47 -3.61 -3.82
N PHE A 14 12.59 -2.95 -3.06
CA PHE A 14 11.94 -1.73 -3.51
C PHE A 14 12.94 -0.58 -3.67
N ALA A 15 13.91 -0.43 -2.77
CA ALA A 15 14.95 0.58 -2.89
C ALA A 15 15.90 0.33 -4.07
N GLU A 16 16.18 -0.93 -4.41
CA GLU A 16 16.95 -1.28 -5.61
C GLU A 16 16.20 -0.84 -6.88
N ILE A 17 14.89 -1.08 -6.95
CA ILE A 17 14.07 -0.72 -8.11
C ILE A 17 13.86 0.80 -8.21
N SER A 18 13.58 1.45 -7.08
CA SER A 18 13.20 2.87 -7.05
C SER A 18 14.37 3.84 -6.91
N GLY A 19 15.52 3.38 -6.44
CA GLY A 19 16.64 4.22 -6.00
C GLY A 19 16.39 4.94 -4.67
N ASP A 20 15.23 4.77 -4.02
CA ASP A 20 14.92 5.43 -2.75
C ASP A 20 15.65 4.77 -1.59
N ARG A 21 16.86 5.26 -1.32
CA ARG A 21 17.69 4.89 -0.18
C ARG A 21 17.60 5.90 0.97
N ASN A 22 16.48 6.59 1.13
CA ASN A 22 16.27 7.49 2.25
C ASN A 22 16.53 6.75 3.58
N ARG A 23 17.29 7.38 4.47
CA ARG A 23 17.68 6.81 5.78
C ARG A 23 16.49 6.39 6.63
N LEU A 24 15.30 6.95 6.42
CA LEU A 24 14.05 6.51 7.05
C LEU A 24 13.78 5.00 6.86
N HIS A 25 14.28 4.42 5.77
CA HIS A 25 14.03 3.03 5.39
C HIS A 25 15.15 2.07 5.81
N PHE A 26 16.31 2.58 6.23
CA PHE A 26 17.53 1.76 6.42
C PHE A 26 18.27 2.00 7.74
N ASP A 27 18.01 3.11 8.43
CA ASP A 27 18.69 3.49 9.66
C ASP A 27 17.68 3.65 10.80
N ASP A 28 17.64 2.66 11.70
CA ASP A 28 16.67 2.62 12.80
C ASP A 28 16.81 3.81 13.75
N VAL A 29 18.04 4.25 14.01
CA VAL A 29 18.30 5.38 14.91
C VAL A 29 17.82 6.68 14.28
N PHE A 30 18.12 6.88 12.99
CA PHE A 30 17.66 8.04 12.25
C PHE A 30 16.14 8.09 12.12
N ALA A 31 15.49 6.96 11.81
CA ALA A 31 14.04 6.88 11.68
C ALA A 31 13.35 7.16 13.02
N LYS A 32 13.77 6.51 14.11
CA LYS A 32 13.23 6.72 15.44
C LYS A 32 13.35 8.17 15.89
N LYS A 33 14.49 8.82 15.61
CA LYS A 33 14.71 10.24 15.90
C LYS A 33 13.79 11.14 15.06
N THR A 34 13.76 10.94 13.75
CA THR A 34 13.04 11.81 12.80
C THR A 34 11.52 11.72 12.97
N LEU A 35 11.01 10.54 13.30
CA LEU A 35 9.59 10.30 13.51
C LEU A 35 9.14 10.57 14.95
N ASN A 36 9.97 11.28 15.74
CA ASN A 36 9.71 11.64 17.13
C ASN A 36 9.27 10.45 17.99
N GLY A 37 9.91 9.29 17.80
CA GLY A 37 9.63 8.07 18.57
C GLY A 37 8.29 7.38 18.26
N LYS A 38 7.57 7.79 17.21
CA LYS A 38 6.30 7.15 16.80
C LYS A 38 6.47 5.74 16.23
N CYS A 39 7.70 5.36 15.90
CA CYS A 39 8.09 4.03 15.43
C CYS A 39 9.31 3.55 16.23
N ASN A 40 9.56 2.24 16.22
CA ASN A 40 10.67 1.65 16.95
C ASN A 40 11.99 1.66 16.17
N GLY A 41 11.92 1.88 14.85
CA GLY A 41 13.07 1.90 13.96
C GLY A 41 12.67 2.36 12.56
N ARG A 42 13.36 1.81 11.54
CA ARG A 42 13.10 2.11 10.14
C ARG A 42 11.68 1.71 9.73
N ILE A 43 11.16 2.42 8.75
CA ILE A 43 9.81 2.22 8.22
C ILE A 43 9.88 1.82 6.75
N ALA A 44 8.88 1.11 6.25
CA ALA A 44 8.76 0.83 4.82
C ALA A 44 8.40 2.09 4.03
N HIS A 45 8.75 2.09 2.74
CA HIS A 45 8.31 3.13 1.81
C HIS A 45 6.79 3.12 1.67
N GLY A 46 6.15 4.29 1.65
CA GLY A 46 4.71 4.36 1.32
C GLY A 46 4.42 3.81 -0.09
N ALA A 47 5.35 4.02 -1.02
CA ALA A 47 5.26 3.49 -2.38
C ALA A 47 5.41 1.95 -2.44
N LEU A 48 6.14 1.32 -1.50
CA LEU A 48 6.14 -0.13 -1.36
C LEU A 48 4.75 -0.63 -0.94
N ILE A 49 4.07 0.06 -0.02
CA ILE A 49 2.69 -0.30 0.36
C ILE A 49 1.74 -0.17 -0.84
N PHE A 50 1.92 0.86 -1.68
CA PHE A 50 1.17 0.97 -2.93
C PHE A 50 1.51 -0.16 -3.93
N ALA A 51 2.77 -0.60 -4.00
CA ALA A 51 3.14 -1.76 -4.82
C ALA A 51 2.45 -3.05 -4.33
N LEU A 52 2.31 -3.23 -3.00
CA LEU A 52 1.52 -4.34 -2.43
C LEU A 52 0.03 -4.21 -2.76
N LEU A 53 -0.53 -2.99 -2.74
CA LEU A 53 -1.89 -2.72 -3.20
C LEU A 53 -2.07 -3.10 -4.67
N SER A 54 -1.07 -2.91 -5.53
CA SER A 54 -1.14 -3.35 -6.93
C SER A 54 -1.34 -4.86 -7.05
N GLY A 55 -0.71 -5.66 -6.19
CA GLY A 55 -0.94 -7.11 -6.14
C GLY A 55 -2.34 -7.47 -5.67
N TYR A 56 -2.87 -6.75 -4.68
CA TYR A 56 -4.26 -6.88 -4.24
C TYR A 56 -5.25 -6.54 -5.37
N ILE A 57 -5.00 -5.48 -6.14
CA ILE A 57 -5.86 -5.10 -7.27
C ILE A 57 -5.90 -6.22 -8.31
N ALA A 58 -4.75 -6.79 -8.67
CA ALA A 58 -4.69 -7.91 -9.62
C ALA A 58 -5.47 -9.13 -9.13
N HIS A 59 -5.36 -9.46 -7.82
CA HIS A 59 -6.09 -10.58 -7.22
C HIS A 59 -7.60 -10.35 -7.18
N GLU A 60 -8.06 -9.18 -6.74
CA GLU A 60 -9.48 -8.93 -6.47
C GLU A 60 -10.27 -8.50 -7.71
N PHE A 61 -9.68 -7.70 -8.60
CA PHE A 61 -10.36 -7.18 -9.78
C PHE A 61 -10.03 -7.98 -11.05
N GLY A 62 -9.11 -8.94 -10.96
CA GLY A 62 -8.78 -9.86 -12.03
C GLY A 62 -7.86 -9.29 -13.12
N ASP A 63 -7.44 -10.19 -14.00
CA ASP A 63 -6.48 -9.92 -15.06
C ASP A 63 -6.93 -8.79 -16.00
N GLY A 64 -5.96 -8.01 -16.48
CA GLY A 64 -6.21 -6.88 -17.37
C GLY A 64 -6.68 -5.60 -16.66
N THR A 65 -6.99 -5.66 -15.35
CA THR A 65 -7.31 -4.45 -14.58
C THR A 65 -6.10 -3.52 -14.49
N THR A 66 -6.30 -2.25 -14.84
CA THR A 66 -5.26 -1.21 -14.81
C THR A 66 -5.66 -0.05 -13.91
N VAL A 67 -4.69 0.49 -13.18
CA VAL A 67 -4.88 1.70 -12.37
C VAL A 67 -4.73 2.92 -13.29
N ARG A 68 -5.79 3.71 -13.45
CA ARG A 68 -5.80 4.94 -14.24
C ARG A 68 -5.50 6.18 -13.42
N LYS A 69 -5.90 6.18 -12.16
CA LYS A 69 -5.59 7.22 -11.18
C LYS A 69 -5.45 6.56 -9.81
N ALA A 70 -4.50 7.04 -9.02
CA ALA A 70 -4.38 6.72 -7.62
C ALA A 70 -4.09 7.98 -6.81
N GLU A 71 -4.79 8.14 -5.70
CA GLU A 71 -4.55 9.19 -4.71
C GLU A 71 -4.42 8.53 -3.34
N CYS A 72 -3.20 8.53 -2.80
CA CYS A 72 -2.86 7.77 -1.60
C CYS A 72 -2.66 8.70 -0.41
N CYS A 73 -3.25 8.36 0.74
CA CYS A 73 -3.01 9.02 2.02
C CYS A 73 -2.62 7.97 3.07
N PHE A 74 -1.35 7.98 3.47
CA PHE A 74 -0.84 7.12 4.56
C PHE A 74 -0.63 7.96 5.82
N LYS A 75 -1.38 7.64 6.87
CA LYS A 75 -1.37 8.38 8.15
C LYS A 75 -0.38 7.80 9.15
N LEU A 76 -0.19 6.48 9.12
CA LEU A 76 0.72 5.77 10.02
C LEU A 76 1.66 4.85 9.21
N PRO A 77 2.92 4.71 9.64
CA PRO A 77 3.93 3.98 8.86
C PRO A 77 3.82 2.46 9.06
N PHE A 78 4.42 1.70 8.16
CA PHE A 78 4.66 0.27 8.37
C PHE A 78 6.10 0.07 8.85
N GLU A 79 6.30 -0.74 9.87
CA GLU A 79 7.61 -1.24 10.30
C GLU A 79 7.82 -2.66 9.74
N PRO A 80 9.06 -3.13 9.59
CA PRO A 80 9.33 -4.53 9.28
C PRO A 80 8.62 -5.46 10.28
N GLY A 81 7.91 -6.46 9.76
CA GLY A 81 7.10 -7.40 10.54
C GLY A 81 5.60 -7.05 10.58
N ASP A 82 5.20 -5.83 10.24
CA ASP A 82 3.78 -5.48 10.11
C ASP A 82 3.12 -6.19 8.94
N GLY A 83 1.85 -6.60 9.10
CA GLY A 83 1.01 -7.08 8.01
C GLY A 83 0.33 -5.92 7.29
N ALA A 84 0.49 -5.81 5.98
CA ALA A 84 -0.26 -4.90 5.12
C ALA A 84 -1.48 -5.62 4.51
N GLY A 85 -2.66 -5.10 4.78
CA GLY A 85 -3.94 -5.59 4.28
C GLY A 85 -4.72 -4.47 3.59
N PHE A 86 -5.64 -4.87 2.72
CA PHE A 86 -6.46 -3.95 1.96
C PHE A 86 -7.91 -4.42 1.96
N SER A 87 -8.82 -3.46 2.05
CA SER A 87 -10.24 -3.67 1.82
C SER A 87 -10.76 -2.52 0.96
N HIS A 88 -11.79 -2.78 0.16
CA HIS A 88 -12.27 -1.79 -0.79
C HIS A 88 -13.80 -1.68 -0.80
N THR A 89 -14.26 -0.53 -1.29
CA THR A 89 -15.64 -0.27 -1.66
C THR A 89 -15.64 0.33 -3.06
N ILE A 90 -16.45 -0.24 -3.96
CA ILE A 90 -16.73 0.39 -5.25
C ILE A 90 -17.71 1.53 -5.00
N VAL A 91 -17.27 2.76 -5.25
CA VAL A 91 -18.09 3.97 -5.07
C VAL A 91 -19.02 4.16 -6.26
N ALA A 92 -18.49 3.98 -7.47
CA ALA A 92 -19.23 4.06 -8.70
C ALA A 92 -18.58 3.18 -9.77
N SER A 93 -19.37 2.69 -10.73
CA SER A 93 -18.86 2.02 -11.93
C SER A 93 -19.66 2.43 -13.16
N ARG A 94 -19.01 2.40 -14.32
CA ARG A 94 -19.62 2.75 -15.61
C ARG A 94 -18.95 1.99 -16.74
N THR A 95 -19.74 1.54 -17.71
CA THR A 95 -19.21 0.97 -18.95
C THR A 95 -18.69 2.08 -19.86
N VAL A 96 -17.49 1.90 -20.40
CA VAL A 96 -16.84 2.80 -21.36
C VAL A 96 -16.30 1.95 -22.51
N GLY A 97 -17.03 1.93 -23.62
CA GLY A 97 -16.71 1.02 -24.74
C GLY A 97 -16.80 -0.44 -24.31
N SER A 98 -15.72 -1.19 -24.49
CA SER A 98 -15.58 -2.60 -24.10
C SER A 98 -14.92 -2.80 -22.73
N ALA A 99 -15.04 -1.83 -21.83
CA ALA A 99 -14.42 -1.87 -20.52
C ALA A 99 -15.34 -1.29 -19.44
N VAL A 100 -15.06 -1.61 -18.18
CA VAL A 100 -15.66 -0.98 -16.99
C VAL A 100 -14.63 -0.05 -16.37
N LEU A 101 -15.05 1.18 -16.10
CA LEU A 101 -14.30 2.15 -15.32
C LEU A 101 -14.95 2.24 -13.93
N ALA A 102 -14.20 1.96 -12.88
CA ALA A 102 -14.67 1.94 -11.49
C ALA A 102 -13.90 2.94 -10.63
N ASP A 103 -14.63 3.75 -9.88
CA ASP A 103 -14.10 4.60 -8.81
C ASP A 103 -14.14 3.78 -7.51
N VAL A 104 -12.99 3.54 -6.91
CA VAL A 104 -12.82 2.60 -5.78
C VAL A 104 -12.13 3.31 -4.62
N GLU A 105 -12.72 3.20 -3.43
CA GLU A 105 -12.06 3.59 -2.19
C GLU A 105 -11.46 2.36 -1.52
N VAL A 106 -10.18 2.45 -1.18
CA VAL A 106 -9.44 1.39 -0.50
C VAL A 106 -9.03 1.86 0.89
N SER A 107 -9.36 1.09 1.91
CA SER A 107 -8.76 1.22 3.24
C SER A 107 -7.48 0.40 3.32
N VAL A 108 -6.40 1.05 3.75
CA VAL A 108 -5.11 0.40 3.99
C VAL A 108 -5.04 0.05 5.46
N VAL A 109 -4.94 -1.24 5.75
CA VAL A 109 -4.98 -1.80 7.11
C VAL A 109 -3.61 -2.32 7.47
N ARG A 110 -3.13 -1.95 8.65
CA ARG A 110 -1.92 -2.49 9.25
C ARG A 110 -2.30 -3.47 10.34
N GLN A 111 -1.69 -4.64 10.33
CA GLN A 111 -1.75 -5.61 11.41
C GLN A 111 -0.42 -5.66 12.16
N ARG A 112 -0.44 -5.41 13.47
CA ARG A 112 0.73 -5.48 14.35
C ARG A 112 0.38 -6.17 15.65
N GLY A 113 1.07 -7.26 15.98
CA GLY A 113 0.79 -8.01 17.22
C GLY A 113 -0.66 -8.49 17.33
N GLY A 114 -1.29 -8.84 16.21
CA GLY A 114 -2.70 -9.25 16.15
C GLY A 114 -3.72 -8.11 16.18
N VAL A 115 -3.29 -6.85 16.31
CA VAL A 115 -4.18 -5.68 16.26
C VAL A 115 -4.23 -5.14 14.83
N GLU A 116 -5.43 -4.90 14.31
CA GLU A 116 -5.68 -4.33 13.00
C GLU A 116 -6.12 -2.87 13.12
N GLU A 117 -5.49 -1.98 12.34
CA GLU A 117 -5.76 -0.55 12.34
C GLU A 117 -5.80 0.00 10.92
N VAL A 118 -6.78 0.86 10.62
CA VAL A 118 -6.81 1.58 9.34
C VAL A 118 -5.80 2.72 9.39
N VAL A 119 -4.71 2.55 8.65
CA VAL A 119 -3.56 3.47 8.65
C VAL A 119 -3.52 4.37 7.42
N GLY A 120 -4.39 4.13 6.44
CA GLY A 120 -4.44 4.94 5.24
C GLY A 120 -5.70 4.72 4.43
N LYS A 121 -5.88 5.59 3.45
CA LYS A 121 -6.91 5.46 2.42
C LYS A 121 -6.32 5.75 1.06
N THR A 122 -6.77 5.01 0.05
CA THR A 122 -6.41 5.25 -1.34
C THR A 122 -7.67 5.35 -2.18
N ALA A 123 -7.83 6.44 -2.93
CA ALA A 123 -8.85 6.53 -3.97
C ALA A 123 -8.25 6.10 -5.30
N LEU A 124 -8.89 5.15 -5.97
CA LEU A 124 -8.45 4.57 -7.23
C LEU A 124 -9.49 4.81 -8.31
N VAL A 125 -9.03 4.96 -9.54
CA VAL A 125 -9.84 4.77 -10.74
C VAL A 125 -9.26 3.56 -11.47
N LEU A 126 -10.03 2.48 -11.53
CA LEU A 126 -9.64 1.23 -12.16
C LEU A 126 -10.33 1.10 -13.51
N LEU A 127 -9.60 0.66 -14.54
CA LEU A 127 -10.18 0.25 -15.82
C LEU A 127 -9.97 -1.25 -15.98
N GLN A 128 -11.07 -1.97 -16.12
CA GLN A 128 -11.11 -3.41 -16.35
C GLN A 128 -11.74 -3.70 -17.73
N PRO A 129 -11.07 -4.44 -18.62
CA PRO A 129 -11.68 -4.93 -19.86
C PRO A 129 -12.88 -5.85 -19.57
N LEU A 130 -13.89 -5.83 -20.43
CA LEU A 130 -15.01 -6.77 -20.41
C LEU A 130 -14.63 -8.15 -20.95
#